data_AF-A0A849Q6C8-F1
#
_entry.id   AF-A0A849Q6C8-F1
#
_cell.length_a   1.000
_cell.length_b   1.000
_cell.length_c   1.000
_cell.angle_alpha   90.00
_cell.angle_beta   90.00
_cell.angle_gamma   90.00
#
_symmetry.space_group_name_H-M   'P 1'
#
loop_
_entity.id
_entity.type
_entity.pdbx_description
1 polymer ?
#
loop_
_entity_poly.entity_id
_entity_poly.type
_entity_poly.pdbx_seq_one_letter_code
_entity_poly.pdbx_strand_id
1 'polypeptide(L)'
;MSNERDRYFAYGSNMDPEQMDHRGLAWDGAEGASLAGHRLVFDFDARGRWLGGAADIVPDPDGTVEGVLYQLEGAIAEMDRCERGYLRVEVEVVGLESGRHLVTWTYEVVSKGRPMAPSEVYVDQMLKGARRFGLSEDHTQMLEALRARGHEDLGEHVRTLRGLAQAGRPLTGEELAHHLGIDTGRVARLLSDLDEWGWLEPGGPPSSWRVLPEKRERAPWILK
;
A
#
# COMPACT_ATOMS: atom_id res chain seq x y z
N MET A 1 9.86 -23.26 28.26
CA MET A 1 8.99 -23.19 27.07
C MET A 1 9.20 -21.80 26.51
N SER A 2 9.96 -21.67 25.41
CA SER A 2 10.27 -20.35 24.84
C SER A 2 8.96 -19.71 24.41
N ASN A 3 8.73 -18.51 24.92
CA ASN A 3 7.67 -17.62 24.51
C ASN A 3 8.05 -17.11 23.10
N GLU A 4 7.84 -17.94 22.08
CA GLU A 4 8.01 -17.51 20.68
C GLU A 4 6.89 -16.53 20.37
N ARG A 5 7.21 -15.23 20.52
CA ARG A 5 6.36 -14.14 20.06
C ARG A 5 6.25 -14.26 18.55
N ASP A 6 5.02 -14.13 18.03
CA ASP A 6 4.80 -14.04 16.59
C ASP A 6 5.55 -12.82 16.05
N ARG A 7 6.43 -13.07 15.08
CA ARG A 7 7.12 -12.01 14.35
C ARG A 7 6.50 -11.88 12.97
N TYR A 8 6.50 -10.66 12.47
CA TYR A 8 5.99 -10.33 11.16
C TYR A 8 6.96 -9.46 10.38
N PHE A 9 7.37 -9.91 9.21
CA PHE A 9 8.16 -9.13 8.27
C PHE A 9 7.26 -8.40 7.26
N ALA A 10 7.21 -7.08 7.37
CA ALA A 10 6.46 -6.21 6.47
C ALA A 10 7.37 -5.62 5.40
N TYR A 11 7.03 -5.80 4.13
CA TYR A 11 7.79 -5.26 2.97
C TYR A 11 6.92 -4.37 2.06
N GLY A 12 5.71 -4.01 2.51
CA GLY A 12 4.73 -3.19 1.80
C GLY A 12 4.16 -2.08 2.67
N SER A 13 2.89 -1.69 2.47
CA SER A 13 2.28 -0.60 3.25
C SER A 13 2.37 -0.77 4.78
N ASN A 14 2.32 -2.01 5.31
CA ASN A 14 2.46 -2.28 6.74
C ASN A 14 3.86 -1.93 7.32
N MET A 15 4.83 -1.51 6.49
CA MET A 15 6.07 -0.91 6.98
C MET A 15 5.82 0.39 7.77
N ASP A 16 4.73 1.11 7.49
CA ASP A 16 4.30 2.28 8.25
C ASP A 16 3.62 1.84 9.58
N PRO A 17 4.12 2.25 10.76
CA PRO A 17 3.44 1.97 12.02
C PRO A 17 2.01 2.49 12.09
N GLU A 18 1.69 3.62 11.44
CA GLU A 18 0.31 4.14 11.41
C GLU A 18 -0.64 3.17 10.69
N GLN A 19 -0.13 2.36 9.76
CA GLN A 19 -0.91 1.28 9.12
C GLN A 19 -1.17 0.13 10.07
N MET A 20 -0.17 -0.25 10.86
CA MET A 20 -0.30 -1.29 11.87
C MET A 20 -1.36 -0.90 12.91
N ASP A 21 -1.29 0.34 13.40
CA ASP A 21 -2.24 0.90 14.37
C ASP A 21 -3.66 0.97 13.79
N HIS A 22 -3.82 1.46 12.54
CA HIS A 22 -5.14 1.50 11.87
C HIS A 22 -5.77 0.12 11.68
N ARG A 23 -4.94 -0.92 11.54
CA ARG A 23 -5.39 -2.32 11.44
C ARG A 23 -5.63 -2.97 12.81
N GLY A 24 -5.34 -2.27 13.90
CA GLY A 24 -5.47 -2.79 15.26
C GLY A 24 -4.43 -3.85 15.61
N LEU A 25 -3.28 -3.84 14.94
CA LEU A 25 -2.20 -4.79 15.19
C LEU A 25 -1.26 -4.21 16.23
N ALA A 26 -1.33 -4.72 17.46
CA ALA A 26 -0.44 -4.31 18.54
C ALA A 26 0.94 -4.95 18.39
N TRP A 27 1.99 -4.15 18.60
CA TRP A 27 3.38 -4.55 18.48
C TRP A 27 4.21 -3.88 19.58
N ASP A 28 5.19 -4.59 20.15
CA ASP A 28 6.02 -4.12 21.27
C ASP A 28 7.48 -3.85 20.90
N GLY A 29 7.84 -4.13 19.65
CA GLY A 29 9.16 -3.84 19.09
C GLY A 29 9.15 -3.93 17.58
N ALA A 30 10.04 -3.16 16.94
CA ALA A 30 10.27 -3.24 15.50
C ALA A 30 11.72 -2.84 15.17
N GLU A 31 12.32 -3.52 14.20
CA GLU A 31 13.62 -3.16 13.62
C GLU A 31 13.56 -3.30 12.08
N GLY A 32 14.44 -2.61 11.36
CA GLY A 32 14.66 -2.91 9.95
C GLY A 32 15.24 -4.31 9.78
N ALA A 33 14.87 -5.01 8.71
CA ALA A 33 15.37 -6.35 8.41
C ALA A 33 15.51 -6.59 6.91
N SER A 34 16.32 -7.57 6.53
CA SER A 34 16.51 -8.00 5.15
C SER A 34 16.14 -9.47 4.94
N LEU A 35 15.56 -9.75 3.77
CA LEU A 35 15.18 -11.07 3.29
C LEU A 35 15.95 -11.35 1.99
N ALA A 36 16.92 -12.25 2.05
CA ALA A 36 17.69 -12.68 0.89
C ALA A 36 16.88 -13.68 0.02
N GLY A 37 17.30 -13.85 -1.23
CA GLY A 37 16.70 -14.83 -2.15
C GLY A 37 15.35 -14.41 -2.72
N HIS A 38 14.97 -13.14 -2.57
CA HIS A 38 13.69 -12.59 -3.02
C HIS A 38 13.88 -11.22 -3.67
N ARG A 39 12.95 -10.85 -4.54
CA ARG A 39 12.80 -9.46 -5.01
C ARG A 39 11.39 -8.94 -4.79
N LEU A 40 11.30 -7.63 -4.61
CA LEU A 40 10.05 -6.91 -4.49
C LEU A 40 9.41 -6.71 -5.86
N VAL A 41 8.13 -7.03 -5.99
CA VAL A 41 7.31 -6.75 -7.18
C VAL A 41 5.97 -6.13 -6.77
N PHE A 42 5.24 -5.57 -7.74
CA PHE A 42 3.92 -4.95 -7.53
C PHE A 42 2.93 -5.57 -8.50
N ASP A 43 2.47 -6.78 -8.21
CA ASP A 43 1.62 -7.58 -9.10
C ASP A 43 0.28 -7.98 -8.46
N PHE A 44 0.00 -7.52 -7.24
CA PHE A 44 -1.33 -7.62 -6.64
C PHE A 44 -2.21 -6.46 -7.09
N ASP A 45 -3.34 -6.73 -7.74
CA ASP A 45 -4.30 -5.69 -8.12
C ASP A 45 -4.98 -5.11 -6.88
N ALA A 46 -4.51 -3.94 -6.45
CA ALA A 46 -5.06 -3.19 -5.33
C ALA A 46 -5.70 -1.88 -5.79
N ARG A 47 -6.11 -1.73 -7.06
CA ARG A 47 -6.69 -0.48 -7.57
C ARG A 47 -7.85 0.02 -6.73
N GLY A 48 -8.71 -0.87 -6.25
CA GLY A 48 -9.84 -0.53 -5.36
C GLY A 48 -9.48 -0.14 -3.92
N ARG A 49 -8.22 -0.23 -3.50
CA ARG A 49 -7.77 0.15 -2.14
C ARG A 49 -6.62 1.15 -2.14
N TRP A 50 -5.69 0.98 -3.07
CA TRP A 50 -4.41 1.68 -3.14
C TRP A 50 -4.18 2.39 -4.47
N LEU A 51 -5.14 2.38 -5.41
CA LEU A 51 -4.98 2.97 -6.75
C LEU A 51 -3.78 2.44 -7.53
N GLY A 52 -3.48 1.15 -7.48
CA GLY A 52 -2.38 0.57 -8.24
C GLY A 52 -2.05 -0.85 -7.81
N GLY A 53 -0.83 -1.28 -8.11
CA GLY A 53 -0.27 -2.53 -7.62
C GLY A 53 0.10 -2.45 -6.13
N ALA A 54 -0.18 -3.50 -5.35
CA ALA A 54 0.41 -3.67 -4.02
C ALA A 54 1.59 -4.64 -4.06
N ALA A 55 2.43 -4.54 -3.03
CA ALA A 55 3.69 -5.25 -2.94
C ALA A 55 3.50 -6.78 -2.83
N ASP A 56 4.36 -7.51 -3.51
CA ASP A 56 4.58 -8.95 -3.37
C ASP A 56 6.09 -9.24 -3.35
N ILE A 57 6.45 -10.42 -2.86
CA ILE A 57 7.79 -10.96 -3.01
C ILE A 57 7.76 -12.19 -3.90
N VAL A 58 8.78 -12.31 -4.75
CA VAL A 58 8.98 -13.49 -5.60
C VAL A 58 10.40 -14.00 -5.46
N PRO A 59 10.64 -15.32 -5.62
CA PRO A 59 11.98 -15.87 -5.56
C PRO A 59 12.94 -15.21 -6.55
N ASP A 60 14.11 -14.84 -6.05
CA ASP A 60 15.23 -14.28 -6.80
C ASP A 60 16.54 -14.57 -6.07
N PRO A 61 17.33 -15.59 -6.48
CA PRO A 61 18.50 -16.04 -5.74
C PRO A 61 19.53 -14.94 -5.44
N ASP A 62 19.61 -13.92 -6.30
CA ASP A 62 20.55 -12.80 -6.18
C ASP A 62 19.88 -11.54 -5.58
N GLY A 63 18.57 -11.62 -5.30
CA GLY A 63 17.76 -10.52 -4.78
C GLY A 63 17.82 -10.41 -3.26
N THR A 64 17.55 -9.20 -2.77
CA THR A 64 17.31 -8.93 -1.35
C THR A 64 16.18 -7.92 -1.21
N VAL A 65 15.23 -8.21 -0.33
CA VAL A 65 14.14 -7.30 0.04
C VAL A 65 14.40 -6.78 1.44
N GLU A 66 14.37 -5.48 1.62
CA GLU A 66 14.36 -4.88 2.95
C GLU A 66 12.92 -4.54 3.38
N GLY A 67 12.70 -4.56 4.68
CA GLY A 67 11.38 -4.35 5.28
C GLY A 67 11.49 -4.16 6.79
N VAL A 68 10.35 -4.13 7.46
CA VAL A 68 10.26 -3.93 8.92
C VAL A 68 9.88 -5.25 9.59
N LEU A 69 10.69 -5.69 10.54
CA LEU A 69 10.41 -6.83 11.40
C LEU A 69 9.72 -6.38 12.68
N TYR A 70 8.42 -6.65 12.77
CA TYR A 70 7.61 -6.39 13.96
C TYR A 70 7.62 -7.57 14.93
N GLN A 71 7.67 -7.28 16.22
CA GLN A 71 7.33 -8.19 17.31
C GLN A 71 5.87 -7.93 17.69
N LEU A 72 4.99 -8.88 17.39
CA LEU A 72 3.57 -8.73 17.64
C LEU A 72 3.23 -9.10 19.09
N GLU A 73 2.29 -8.35 19.68
CA GLU A 73 1.73 -8.70 20.99
C GLU A 73 0.66 -9.80 20.89
N GLY A 74 -0.01 -9.87 19.74
CA GLY A 74 -1.06 -10.84 19.42
C GLY A 74 -0.64 -11.87 18.38
N ALA A 75 -1.56 -12.77 18.04
CA ALA A 75 -1.31 -13.81 17.05
C ALA A 75 -1.34 -13.26 15.63
N ILE A 76 -0.38 -13.69 14.80
CA ILE A 76 -0.32 -13.32 13.38
C ILE A 76 -1.59 -13.71 12.61
N ALA A 77 -2.33 -14.71 13.07
CA ALA A 77 -3.59 -15.16 12.49
C ALA A 77 -4.68 -14.07 12.49
N GLU A 78 -4.57 -13.05 13.34
CA GLU A 78 -5.50 -11.92 13.32
C GLU A 78 -5.37 -11.10 12.02
N MET A 79 -4.20 -11.13 11.37
CA MET A 79 -3.95 -10.49 10.08
C MET A 79 -4.53 -11.24 8.88
N ASP A 80 -4.82 -12.55 8.99
CA ASP A 80 -5.33 -13.35 7.86
C ASP A 80 -6.62 -12.75 7.27
N ARG A 81 -7.42 -12.04 8.09
CA ARG A 81 -8.63 -11.32 7.66
C ARG A 81 -8.35 -10.09 6.79
N CYS A 82 -7.20 -9.45 7.00
CA CYS A 82 -6.78 -8.20 6.37
C CYS A 82 -5.96 -8.42 5.09
N GLU A 83 -5.32 -9.60 4.95
CA GLU A 83 -4.47 -9.97 3.82
C GLU A 83 -5.17 -10.89 2.81
N ARG A 84 -6.45 -10.60 2.50
CA ARG A 84 -7.21 -11.35 1.50
C ARG A 84 -6.48 -11.32 0.16
N GLY A 85 -6.09 -12.49 -0.35
CA GLY A 85 -5.31 -12.63 -1.59
C GLY A 85 -3.84 -12.98 -1.36
N TYR A 86 -3.39 -13.01 -0.11
CA TYR A 86 -2.06 -13.47 0.27
C TYR A 86 -2.12 -14.78 1.08
N LEU A 87 -1.05 -15.56 1.00
CA LEU A 87 -0.78 -16.72 1.82
C LEU A 87 0.27 -16.35 2.86
N ARG A 88 0.03 -16.74 4.11
CA ARG A 88 1.05 -16.62 5.15
C ARG A 88 2.14 -17.68 4.93
N VAL A 89 3.39 -17.23 4.88
CA VAL A 89 4.57 -18.09 4.71
C VAL A 89 5.62 -17.76 5.76
N GLU A 90 6.44 -18.75 6.09
CA GLU A 90 7.55 -18.58 7.02
C GLU A 90 8.83 -18.27 6.23
N VAL A 91 9.58 -17.26 6.68
CA VAL A 91 10.85 -16.85 6.07
C VAL A 91 11.90 -16.61 7.15
N GLU A 92 13.17 -16.65 6.76
CA GLU A 92 14.29 -16.25 7.59
C GLU A 92 14.78 -14.87 7.15
N VAL A 93 14.83 -13.92 8.10
CA VAL A 93 15.31 -12.55 7.87
C VAL A 93 16.51 -12.25 8.76
N VAL A 94 17.30 -11.25 8.37
CA VAL A 94 18.39 -10.72 9.19
C VAL A 94 18.03 -9.32 9.68
N GLY A 95 17.98 -9.11 11.00
CA GLY A 95 17.77 -7.79 11.58
C GLY A 95 18.93 -6.85 11.23
N LEU A 96 18.65 -5.65 10.70
CA LEU A 96 19.67 -4.69 10.28
C LEU A 96 20.41 -4.09 11.47
N GLU A 97 19.73 -3.90 12.60
CA GLU A 97 20.37 -3.42 13.84
C GLU A 97 20.98 -4.58 14.62
N SER A 98 20.21 -5.65 14.84
CA SER A 98 20.66 -6.75 15.69
C SER A 98 21.63 -7.74 15.03
N GLY A 99 21.69 -7.78 13.69
CA GLY A 99 22.46 -8.76 12.91
C GLY A 99 21.99 -10.21 13.10
N ARG A 100 20.84 -10.42 13.74
CA ARG A 100 20.35 -11.76 14.08
C ARG A 100 19.51 -12.34 12.95
N HIS A 101 19.73 -13.62 12.70
CA HIS A 101 18.85 -14.45 11.88
C HIS A 101 17.61 -14.81 12.68
N LEU A 102 16.43 -14.52 12.13
CA LEU A 102 15.15 -14.68 12.79
C LEU A 102 14.15 -15.32 11.82
N VAL A 103 13.58 -16.44 12.24
CA VAL A 103 12.42 -17.03 11.57
C VAL A 103 11.19 -16.21 11.94
N THR A 104 10.39 -15.85 10.93
CA THR A 104 9.25 -14.94 11.05
C THR A 104 8.19 -15.26 10.01
N TRP A 105 6.97 -14.81 10.26
CA TRP A 105 5.92 -14.84 9.26
C TRP A 105 6.05 -13.66 8.30
N THR A 106 5.65 -13.90 7.06
CA THR A 106 5.34 -12.87 6.06
C THR A 106 4.14 -13.33 5.24
N TYR A 107 3.75 -12.54 4.24
CA TYR A 107 2.65 -12.84 3.33
C TYR A 107 3.19 -12.85 1.90
N GLU A 108 2.62 -13.67 1.02
CA GLU A 108 2.93 -13.71 -0.42
C GLU A 108 1.64 -13.76 -1.23
N VAL A 109 1.57 -13.09 -2.37
CA VAL A 109 0.38 -13.09 -3.21
C VAL A 109 0.10 -14.49 -3.76
N VAL A 110 -1.13 -14.96 -3.57
CA VAL A 110 -1.60 -16.27 -4.05
C VAL A 110 -1.79 -16.25 -5.57
N SER A 111 -2.42 -15.21 -6.10
CA SER A 111 -2.75 -15.06 -7.51
C SER A 111 -1.98 -13.89 -8.10
N LYS A 112 -0.75 -14.16 -8.54
CA LYS A 112 0.15 -13.15 -9.12
C LYS A 112 -0.45 -12.58 -10.41
N GLY A 113 -0.63 -11.26 -10.45
CA GLY A 113 -1.17 -10.54 -11.58
C GLY A 113 -0.08 -10.11 -12.57
N ARG A 114 -0.43 -9.17 -13.45
CA ARG A 114 0.58 -8.46 -14.23
C ARG A 114 1.18 -7.36 -13.37
N PRO A 115 2.51 -7.11 -13.45
CA PRO A 115 3.13 -5.98 -12.78
C PRO A 115 2.41 -4.67 -13.12
N MET A 116 2.15 -3.87 -12.09
CA MET A 116 1.45 -2.59 -12.15
C MET A 116 2.19 -1.59 -11.27
N ALA A 117 2.26 -0.33 -11.70
CA ALA A 117 2.82 0.71 -10.85
C ALA A 117 2.03 0.80 -9.51
N PRO A 118 2.71 0.87 -8.36
CA PRO A 118 2.06 1.29 -7.13
C PRO A 118 1.73 2.78 -7.21
N SER A 119 0.67 3.22 -6.53
CA SER A 119 0.43 4.66 -6.37
C SER A 119 1.51 5.29 -5.50
N GLU A 120 1.76 6.58 -5.73
CA GLU A 120 2.67 7.36 -4.88
C GLU A 120 2.31 7.30 -3.39
N VAL A 121 1.01 7.26 -3.07
CA VAL A 121 0.49 7.23 -1.70
C VAL A 121 0.81 5.89 -1.02
N TYR A 122 0.75 4.78 -1.77
CA TYR A 122 1.14 3.47 -1.26
C TYR A 122 2.63 3.45 -0.92
N VAL A 123 3.47 3.94 -1.84
CA VAL A 123 4.92 3.99 -1.65
C VAL A 123 5.31 4.96 -0.53
N ASP A 124 4.56 6.04 -0.32
CA ASP A 124 4.73 6.93 0.83
C ASP A 124 4.64 6.19 2.17
N GLN A 125 3.78 5.16 2.29
CA GLN A 125 3.73 4.33 3.51
C GLN A 125 5.01 3.52 3.68
N MET A 126 5.50 2.93 2.58
CA MET A 126 6.75 2.17 2.59
C MET A 126 7.94 3.05 2.98
N LEU A 127 8.03 4.25 2.40
CA LEU A 127 9.09 5.22 2.69
C LEU A 127 9.08 5.72 4.14
N LYS A 128 7.89 5.92 4.74
CA LYS A 128 7.79 6.25 6.18
C LYS A 128 8.42 5.18 7.04
N GLY A 129 8.08 3.91 6.79
CA GLY A 129 8.67 2.77 7.49
C GLY A 129 10.17 2.66 7.25
N ALA A 130 10.58 2.75 5.98
CA ALA A 130 11.97 2.67 5.57
C ALA A 130 12.86 3.68 6.32
N ARG A 131 12.44 4.94 6.35
CA ARG A 131 13.15 6.01 7.04
C ARG A 131 13.12 5.86 8.55
N ARG A 132 11.98 5.43 9.12
CA ARG A 132 11.83 5.28 10.57
C ARG A 132 12.72 4.18 11.15
N PHE A 133 12.85 3.07 10.42
CA PHE A 133 13.54 1.87 10.90
C PHE A 133 14.92 1.68 10.26
N GLY A 134 15.45 2.72 9.60
CA GLY A 134 16.83 2.76 9.12
C GLY A 134 17.13 1.73 8.03
N LEU A 135 16.21 1.53 7.09
CA LEU A 135 16.51 0.77 5.88
C LEU A 135 17.61 1.44 5.06
N SER A 136 18.27 0.67 4.20
CA SER A 136 19.40 1.16 3.43
C SER A 136 19.01 2.30 2.50
N GLU A 137 20.02 3.11 2.18
CA GLU A 137 19.90 4.21 1.24
C GLU A 137 19.52 3.69 -0.17
N ASP A 138 20.09 2.57 -0.60
CA ASP A 138 19.78 1.93 -1.88
C ASP A 138 18.29 1.51 -1.95
N HIS A 139 17.77 0.90 -0.87
CA HIS A 139 16.36 0.54 -0.79
C HIS A 139 15.47 1.80 -0.80
N THR A 140 15.84 2.83 -0.05
CA THR A 140 15.08 4.09 0.01
C THR A 140 15.04 4.78 -1.36
N GLN A 141 16.15 4.82 -2.10
CA GLN A 141 16.20 5.38 -3.46
C GLN A 141 15.35 4.58 -4.46
N MET A 142 15.35 3.25 -4.35
CA MET A 142 14.50 2.37 -5.16
C MET A 142 13.01 2.66 -4.90
N LEU A 143 12.60 2.88 -3.65
CA LEU A 143 11.25 3.32 -3.29
C LEU A 143 10.93 4.72 -3.81
N GLU A 144 11.83 5.69 -3.72
CA GLU A 144 11.60 7.04 -4.27
C GLU A 144 11.39 7.01 -5.80
N ALA A 145 12.14 6.17 -6.51
CA ALA A 145 11.96 6.00 -7.95
C ALA A 145 10.59 5.36 -8.27
N LEU A 146 10.11 4.41 -7.46
CA LEU A 146 8.77 3.85 -7.58
C LEU A 146 7.70 4.90 -7.30
N ARG A 147 7.88 5.71 -6.26
CA ARG A 147 6.98 6.81 -5.90
C ARG A 147 6.84 7.81 -7.04
N ALA A 148 7.95 8.22 -7.65
CA ALA A 148 7.94 9.15 -8.78
C ALA A 148 7.17 8.60 -9.99
N ARG A 149 7.36 7.32 -10.34
CA ARG A 149 6.57 6.65 -11.39
C ARG A 149 5.09 6.57 -11.03
N GLY A 150 4.77 6.22 -9.79
CA GLY A 150 3.39 6.20 -9.30
C GLY A 150 2.72 7.57 -9.36
N HIS A 151 3.46 8.66 -9.14
CA HIS A 151 2.94 10.02 -9.30
C HIS A 151 2.62 10.33 -10.78
N GLU A 152 3.53 9.98 -11.68
CA GLU A 152 3.36 10.17 -13.12
C GLU A 152 2.16 9.40 -13.66
N ASP A 153 2.04 8.12 -13.29
CA ASP A 153 1.01 7.22 -13.81
C ASP A 153 -0.38 7.43 -13.17
N LEU A 154 -0.43 7.75 -11.87
CA LEU A 154 -1.65 7.65 -11.04
C LEU A 154 -1.94 8.90 -10.21
N GLY A 155 -1.07 9.93 -10.24
CA GLY A 155 -1.23 11.15 -9.43
C GLY A 155 -2.50 11.93 -9.76
N GLU A 156 -3.03 11.82 -10.98
CA GLU A 156 -4.32 12.42 -11.35
C GLU A 156 -5.52 11.70 -10.75
N HIS A 157 -5.49 10.38 -10.66
CA HIS A 157 -6.53 9.61 -9.96
C HIS A 157 -6.56 9.97 -8.47
N VAL A 158 -5.38 10.08 -7.84
CA VAL A 158 -5.23 10.53 -6.45
C VAL A 158 -5.83 11.93 -6.27
N ARG A 159 -5.42 12.90 -7.11
CA ARG A 159 -5.93 14.28 -7.04
C ARG A 159 -7.44 14.35 -7.26
N THR A 160 -7.97 13.55 -8.18
CA THR A 160 -9.42 13.50 -8.45
C THR A 160 -10.20 13.00 -7.24
N LEU A 161 -9.75 11.92 -6.61
CA LEU A 161 -10.40 11.39 -5.40
C LEU A 161 -10.30 12.35 -4.22
N ARG A 162 -9.16 13.03 -4.04
CA ARG A 162 -9.03 14.08 -3.03
C ARG A 162 -9.97 15.25 -3.27
N GLY A 163 -10.08 15.73 -4.50
CA GLY A 163 -11.03 16.80 -4.87
C GLY A 163 -12.48 16.43 -4.57
N LEU A 164 -12.90 15.21 -4.96
CA LEU A 164 -14.22 14.66 -4.62
C LEU A 164 -14.44 14.52 -3.11
N ALA A 165 -13.44 14.02 -2.39
CA ALA A 165 -13.54 13.80 -0.95
C ALA A 165 -13.63 15.12 -0.17
N GLN A 166 -12.92 16.16 -0.60
CA GLN A 166 -12.91 17.50 0.00
C GLN A 166 -14.19 18.28 -0.28
N ALA A 167 -14.79 18.10 -1.47
CA ALA A 167 -16.03 18.79 -1.82
C ALA A 167 -17.20 18.47 -0.89
N GLY A 168 -17.23 17.26 -0.30
CA GLY A 168 -18.29 16.85 0.64
C GLY A 168 -19.68 16.69 0.01
N ARG A 169 -19.79 16.88 -1.32
CA ARG A 169 -21.00 16.70 -2.13
C ARG A 169 -20.63 16.08 -3.48
N PRO A 170 -21.58 15.51 -4.23
CA PRO A 170 -21.34 15.12 -5.61
C PRO A 170 -20.89 16.31 -6.46
N LEU A 171 -19.91 16.06 -7.34
CA LEU A 171 -19.43 17.01 -8.34
C LEU A 171 -19.72 16.51 -9.75
N THR A 172 -20.08 17.41 -10.66
CA THR A 172 -20.13 17.09 -12.09
C THR A 172 -18.71 16.99 -12.68
N GLY A 173 -18.59 16.42 -13.88
CA GLY A 173 -17.31 16.37 -14.59
C GLY A 173 -16.75 17.75 -14.93
N GLU A 174 -17.63 18.73 -15.17
CA GLU A 174 -17.24 20.13 -15.41
C GLU A 174 -16.71 20.81 -14.14
N GLU A 175 -17.38 20.59 -13.01
CA GLU A 175 -16.92 21.11 -11.72
C GLU A 175 -15.54 20.53 -11.34
N LEU A 176 -15.35 19.22 -11.58
CA LEU A 176 -14.06 18.56 -11.37
C LEU A 176 -12.97 19.07 -12.31
N ALA A 177 -13.28 19.26 -13.59
CA ALA A 177 -12.34 19.80 -14.57
C ALA A 177 -11.85 21.19 -14.16
N HIS A 178 -12.79 22.06 -13.74
CA HIS A 178 -12.47 23.37 -13.21
C HIS A 178 -11.61 23.29 -11.93
N HIS A 179 -11.97 22.40 -11.00
CA HIS A 179 -11.24 22.23 -9.74
C HIS A 179 -9.80 21.73 -9.94
N LEU A 180 -9.60 20.79 -10.87
CA LEU A 180 -8.31 20.15 -11.12
C LEU A 180 -7.44 20.91 -12.13
N GLY A 181 -8.01 21.89 -12.85
CA GLY A 181 -7.31 22.65 -13.89
C GLY A 181 -6.97 21.80 -15.12
N ILE A 182 -7.83 20.82 -15.46
CA ILE A 182 -7.66 19.92 -16.62
C ILE A 182 -8.93 19.90 -17.47
N ASP A 183 -8.86 19.38 -18.69
CA ASP A 183 -10.02 19.32 -19.59
C ASP A 183 -11.05 18.25 -19.18
N THR A 184 -12.30 18.44 -19.60
CA THR A 184 -13.42 17.55 -19.27
C THR A 184 -13.28 16.16 -19.87
N GLY A 185 -12.59 16.00 -21.02
CA GLY A 185 -12.31 14.69 -21.60
C GLY A 185 -11.30 13.89 -20.79
N ARG A 186 -10.32 14.56 -20.19
CA ARG A 186 -9.38 13.96 -19.23
C ARG A 186 -10.08 13.56 -17.94
N VAL A 187 -10.94 14.42 -17.38
CA VAL A 187 -11.78 14.07 -16.22
C VAL A 187 -12.68 12.87 -16.50
N ALA A 188 -13.32 12.82 -17.67
CA ALA A 188 -14.19 11.71 -18.03
C ALA A 188 -13.46 10.35 -18.01
N ARG A 189 -12.20 10.30 -18.48
CA ARG A 189 -11.36 9.10 -18.40
C ARG A 189 -11.03 8.73 -16.96
N LEU A 190 -10.60 9.70 -16.14
CA LEU A 190 -10.30 9.48 -14.72
C LEU A 190 -11.52 8.97 -13.95
N LEU A 191 -12.70 9.53 -14.20
CA LEU A 191 -13.94 9.07 -13.58
C LEU A 191 -14.30 7.65 -14.03
N SER A 192 -14.12 7.32 -15.31
CA SER A 192 -14.35 5.96 -15.82
C SER A 192 -13.45 4.93 -15.13
N ASP A 193 -12.15 5.22 -15.01
CA ASP A 193 -11.19 4.36 -14.34
C ASP A 193 -11.58 4.16 -12.86
N LEU A 194 -11.86 5.26 -12.16
CA LEU A 194 -12.21 5.23 -10.74
C LEU A 194 -13.55 4.53 -10.47
N ASP A 195 -14.51 4.61 -11.37
CA ASP A 195 -15.76 3.85 -11.32
C ASP A 195 -15.51 2.35 -11.49
N GLU A 196 -14.72 1.96 -12.50
CA GLU A 196 -14.31 0.56 -12.73
C GLU A 196 -13.58 -0.01 -11.52
N TRP A 197 -12.71 0.78 -10.89
CA TRP A 197 -11.95 0.37 -9.70
C TRP A 197 -12.79 0.44 -8.41
N GLY A 198 -14.08 0.79 -8.53
CA GLY A 198 -15.05 0.78 -7.45
C GLY A 198 -14.77 1.84 -6.38
N TRP A 199 -14.43 3.07 -6.79
CA TRP A 199 -14.23 4.22 -5.89
C TRP A 199 -15.41 5.19 -5.83
N LEU A 200 -16.26 5.18 -6.84
CA LEU A 200 -17.27 6.21 -7.04
C LEU A 200 -18.68 5.69 -6.78
N GLU A 201 -19.55 6.59 -6.34
CA GLU A 201 -21.00 6.41 -6.38
C GLU A 201 -21.66 7.57 -7.16
N PRO A 202 -22.73 7.28 -7.92
CA PRO A 202 -23.45 8.30 -8.68
C PRO A 202 -24.24 9.25 -7.75
N GLY A 203 -24.18 10.54 -8.03
CA GLY A 203 -24.86 11.61 -7.28
C GLY A 203 -26.25 12.01 -7.81
N GLY A 204 -26.70 11.43 -8.91
CA GLY A 204 -27.96 11.79 -9.60
C GLY A 204 -27.76 12.80 -10.74
N PRO A 205 -28.84 13.25 -11.41
CA PRO A 205 -28.79 14.20 -12.51
C PRO A 205 -28.63 15.67 -12.05
N PRO A 206 -27.83 16.50 -12.75
CA PRO A 206 -26.94 16.14 -13.86
C PRO A 206 -25.82 15.21 -13.37
N SER A 207 -25.34 14.32 -14.25
CA SER A 207 -24.37 13.27 -13.90
C SER A 207 -23.24 13.81 -13.04
N SER A 208 -23.19 13.31 -11.81
CA SER A 208 -22.28 13.75 -10.77
C SER A 208 -21.76 12.55 -9.98
N TRP A 209 -20.61 12.71 -9.33
CA TRP A 209 -19.90 11.64 -8.64
C TRP A 209 -19.43 12.10 -7.27
N ARG A 210 -19.35 11.17 -6.34
CA ARG A 210 -18.66 11.33 -5.06
C ARG A 210 -17.92 10.05 -4.72
N VAL A 211 -16.97 10.14 -3.79
CA VAL A 211 -16.28 8.96 -3.27
C VAL A 211 -17.25 8.10 -2.45
N LEU A 212 -17.22 6.80 -2.67
CA LEU A 212 -17.95 5.82 -1.86
C LEU A 212 -17.61 5.99 -0.35
N PRO A 213 -18.62 6.12 0.54
CA PRO A 213 -18.40 6.39 1.96
C PRO A 213 -17.40 5.45 2.64
N GLU A 214 -17.52 4.16 2.36
CA GLU A 214 -16.67 3.09 2.91
C GLU A 214 -15.17 3.26 2.60
N LYS A 215 -14.81 3.99 1.54
CA LYS A 215 -13.40 4.25 1.21
C LYS A 215 -12.71 5.12 2.25
N ARG A 216 -13.45 5.97 2.96
CA ARG A 216 -12.89 6.83 4.03
C ARG A 216 -12.33 6.01 5.18
N GLU A 217 -12.94 4.86 5.47
CA GLU A 217 -12.48 3.95 6.53
C GLU A 217 -11.43 2.96 6.01
N ARG A 218 -11.60 2.47 4.77
CA ARG A 218 -10.77 1.38 4.22
C ARG A 218 -9.48 1.83 3.53
N ALA A 219 -9.47 3.06 3.01
CA ALA A 219 -8.33 3.64 2.29
C ALA A 219 -8.12 5.14 2.65
N PRO A 220 -8.05 5.49 3.95
CA PRO A 220 -7.99 6.88 4.38
C PRO A 220 -6.80 7.63 3.79
N TRP A 221 -5.65 6.99 3.61
CA TRP A 221 -4.44 7.64 3.09
C TRP A 221 -4.57 8.15 1.65
N ILE A 222 -5.38 7.49 0.82
CA ILE A 222 -5.65 7.95 -0.55
C ILE A 222 -6.47 9.25 -0.55
N LEU A 223 -7.34 9.41 0.45
CA LEU A 223 -8.30 10.52 0.52
C LEU A 223 -7.84 11.69 1.41
N LYS A 224 -6.83 11.45 2.25
CA LYS A 224 -6.16 12.46 3.09
C LYS A 224 -5.32 13.42 2.26
#